data_AF-A0A1R1XMJ4-F1
#
_entry.id   AF-A0A1R1XMJ4-F1
#
_cell.length_a   1.000
_cell.length_b   1.000
_cell.length_c   1.000
_cell.angle_alpha   90.00
_cell.angle_beta   90.00
_cell.angle_gamma   90.00
#
_symmetry.space_group_name_H-M   'P 1'
#
loop_
_entity.id
_entity.type
_entity.pdbx_description
1 polymer ?
#
loop_
_entity_poly.entity_id
_entity_poly.type
_entity_poly.pdbx_seq_one_letter_code
_entity_poly.pdbx_strand_id
1 'polypeptide(L)'
;MTVQNQQNMYTSQMNRLWSTIEGSQRLLPFSPNRHIIGTAKKIEELSPLNFQFRQFIQAVILNDSLLIVAIRKRGNYSNSVLVADRCMRINEITIVQLEEAPQLGELIKIINKAESYLLRFSNKSSKAEFLSLFEKAISSSGGLSSPAFQ
;
A
#
# COMPACT_ATOMS: atom_id res chain seq x y z
N MET A 1 5.48 -15.06 -24.19
CA MET A 1 6.45 -15.13 -23.07
C MET A 1 6.20 -16.45 -22.33
N THR A 2 7.24 -17.26 -22.09
CA THR A 2 7.10 -18.56 -21.41
C THR A 2 6.85 -18.37 -19.91
N VAL A 3 6.12 -19.28 -19.28
CA VAL A 3 5.79 -19.23 -17.83
C VAL A 3 7.03 -19.07 -16.94
N GLN A 4 8.15 -19.69 -17.34
CA GLN A 4 9.43 -19.57 -16.64
C GLN A 4 10.00 -18.14 -16.65
N ASN A 5 9.86 -17.40 -17.75
CA ASN A 5 10.34 -16.02 -17.83
C ASN A 5 9.54 -15.08 -16.91
N GLN A 6 8.24 -15.33 -16.77
CA GLN A 6 7.37 -14.54 -15.90
C GLN A 6 7.70 -14.78 -14.42
N GLN A 7 7.94 -16.04 -14.03
CA GLN A 7 8.33 -16.37 -12.66
C GLN A 7 9.69 -15.77 -12.27
N ASN A 8 10.65 -15.76 -13.21
CA ASN A 8 11.96 -15.12 -13.01
C ASN A 8 11.84 -13.60 -12.82
N MET A 9 10.98 -12.95 -13.61
CA MET A 9 10.70 -11.52 -13.47
C MET A 9 10.11 -11.19 -12.09
N TYR A 10 9.10 -11.93 -11.64
CA TYR A 10 8.47 -11.71 -10.34
C TYR A 10 9.45 -11.90 -9.18
N THR A 11 10.27 -12.95 -9.25
CA THR A 11 11.31 -13.21 -8.25
C THR A 11 12.31 -12.05 -8.19
N SER A 12 12.75 -11.53 -9.34
CA SER A 12 13.65 -10.37 -9.41
C SER A 12 13.01 -9.10 -8.82
N GLN A 13 11.73 -8.83 -9.10
CA GLN A 13 10.99 -7.71 -8.52
C GLN A 13 10.92 -7.81 -6.99
N MET A 14 10.62 -9.01 -6.46
CA MET A 14 10.55 -9.24 -5.01
C MET A 14 11.92 -9.11 -4.33
N ASN A 15 12.98 -9.65 -4.94
CA ASN A 15 14.34 -9.49 -4.41
C ASN A 15 14.75 -8.01 -4.33
N ARG A 16 14.42 -7.22 -5.36
CA ARG A 16 14.65 -5.77 -5.35
C ARG A 16 13.84 -5.05 -4.27
N LEU A 17 12.60 -5.47 -4.04
CA LEU A 17 11.77 -4.93 -2.97
C LEU A 17 12.40 -5.19 -1.61
N TRP A 18 12.85 -6.42 -1.36
CA TRP A 18 13.50 -6.82 -0.11
C TRP A 18 14.81 -6.11 0.15
N SER A 19 15.61 -5.84 -0.89
CA SER A 19 16.84 -5.08 -0.74
C SER A 19 16.60 -3.59 -0.51
N THR A 20 15.48 -3.04 -0.97
CA THR A 20 15.18 -1.60 -0.93
C THR A 20 14.43 -1.19 0.34
N ILE A 21 13.56 -2.07 0.85
CA ILE A 21 12.70 -1.79 2.00
C ILE A 21 13.12 -2.69 3.16
N GLU A 22 13.65 -2.08 4.22
CA GLU A 22 14.11 -2.79 5.40
C GLU A 22 12.96 -3.56 6.06
N GLY A 23 13.21 -4.82 6.45
CA GLY A 23 12.23 -5.67 7.12
C GLY A 23 11.11 -6.21 6.24
N SER A 24 11.04 -5.85 4.96
CA SER A 24 9.94 -6.25 4.07
C SER A 24 9.85 -7.77 3.86
N GLN A 25 10.97 -8.49 3.81
CA GLN A 25 10.96 -9.95 3.66
C GLN A 25 10.27 -10.68 4.82
N ARG A 26 10.28 -10.10 6.02
CA ARG A 26 9.61 -10.67 7.20
C ARG A 26 8.08 -10.57 7.07
N LEU A 27 7.58 -9.44 6.55
CA LEU A 27 6.14 -9.21 6.39
C LEU A 27 5.59 -9.80 5.08
N LEU A 28 6.44 -9.85 4.04
CA LEU A 28 6.16 -10.42 2.74
C LEU A 28 7.16 -11.53 2.44
N PRO A 29 6.99 -12.73 3.03
CA PRO A 29 7.82 -13.87 2.67
C PRO A 29 7.64 -14.24 1.19
N PHE A 30 8.53 -15.07 0.66
CA PHE A 30 8.39 -15.59 -0.69
C PHE A 30 7.06 -16.33 -0.85
N SER A 31 6.33 -16.04 -1.92
CA SER A 31 5.18 -16.80 -2.36
C SER A 31 5.25 -16.97 -3.88
N PRO A 32 4.96 -18.17 -4.42
CA PRO A 32 4.77 -18.36 -5.85
C PRO A 32 3.73 -17.37 -6.39
N ASN A 33 3.95 -16.88 -7.62
CA ASN A 33 3.08 -15.91 -8.30
C ASN A 33 2.88 -14.55 -7.62
N ARG A 34 3.55 -14.26 -6.50
CA ARG A 34 3.52 -12.93 -5.87
C ARG A 34 4.27 -11.93 -6.72
N HIS A 35 3.62 -10.84 -7.08
CA HIS A 35 4.20 -9.80 -7.90
C HIS A 35 3.64 -8.42 -7.55
N ILE A 36 4.42 -7.40 -7.86
CA ILE A 36 4.06 -6.01 -7.60
C ILE A 36 3.15 -5.54 -8.72
N ILE A 37 1.99 -4.98 -8.36
CA ILE A 37 1.06 -4.35 -9.30
C ILE A 37 1.41 -2.86 -9.44
N GLY A 38 1.79 -2.22 -8.35
CA GLY A 38 2.23 -0.83 -8.40
C GLY A 38 2.61 -0.27 -7.04
N THR A 39 2.86 1.02 -7.01
CA THR A 39 3.26 1.72 -5.79
C THR A 39 2.71 3.14 -5.79
N ALA A 40 2.03 3.51 -4.71
CA ALA A 40 1.62 4.89 -4.46
C ALA A 40 2.54 5.52 -3.41
N LYS A 41 3.01 6.74 -3.67
CA LYS A 41 3.99 7.47 -2.86
C LYS A 41 3.41 8.77 -2.34
N LYS A 42 4.13 9.43 -1.42
CA LYS A 42 3.76 10.73 -0.83
C LYS A 42 2.38 10.69 -0.15
N ILE A 43 2.09 9.57 0.50
CA ILE A 43 0.87 9.40 1.28
C ILE A 43 1.19 9.81 2.71
N GLU A 44 0.25 10.50 3.35
CA GLU A 44 0.33 10.82 4.76
C GLU A 44 -0.63 9.92 5.53
N GLU A 45 -0.11 9.25 6.55
CA GLU A 45 -0.95 8.54 7.49
C GLU A 45 -1.41 9.49 8.58
N LEU A 46 -2.72 9.57 8.78
CA LEU A 46 -3.36 10.35 9.82
C LEU A 46 -3.89 9.42 10.92
N SER A 47 -3.97 9.95 12.13
CA SER A 47 -4.63 9.29 13.25
C SER A 47 -6.15 9.24 13.00
N PRO A 48 -6.78 8.05 13.03
CA PRO A 48 -8.23 7.95 12.80
C PRO A 48 -9.10 8.65 13.85
N LEU A 49 -8.55 8.94 15.03
CA LEU A 49 -9.28 9.52 16.16
C LEU A 49 -9.32 11.05 16.15
N ASN A 50 -8.22 11.69 15.75
CA ASN A 50 -8.05 13.14 15.87
C ASN A 50 -7.50 13.79 14.58
N PHE A 51 -7.38 13.02 13.49
CA PHE A 51 -6.93 13.48 12.18
C PHE A 51 -5.52 14.09 12.14
N GLN A 52 -4.73 13.93 13.20
CA GLN A 52 -3.36 14.45 13.24
C GLN A 52 -2.43 13.60 12.38
N PHE A 53 -1.49 14.26 11.71
CA PHE A 53 -0.42 13.61 10.96
C PHE A 53 0.39 12.69 11.87
N ARG A 54 0.60 11.44 11.43
CA ARG A 54 1.45 10.45 12.10
C ARG A 54 2.78 10.28 11.41
N GLN A 55 2.77 10.01 10.11
CA GLN A 55 3.98 9.74 9.32
C GLN A 55 3.74 9.82 7.82
N PHE A 56 4.82 9.99 7.06
CA PHE A 56 4.81 9.78 5.62
C PHE A 56 5.00 8.31 5.31
N ILE A 57 4.18 7.80 4.39
CA ILE A 57 4.20 6.40 3.97
C ILE A 57 4.23 6.28 2.44
N GLN A 58 4.63 5.10 2.01
CA GLN A 58 4.47 4.59 0.66
C GLN A 58 3.66 3.29 0.74
N ALA A 59 2.70 3.12 -0.15
CA ALA A 59 1.95 1.88 -0.29
C ALA A 59 2.50 1.10 -1.48
N VAL A 60 2.94 -0.13 -1.25
CA VAL A 60 3.27 -1.09 -2.32
C VAL A 60 2.10 -2.05 -2.44
N ILE A 61 1.46 -2.06 -3.61
CA ILE A 61 0.30 -2.91 -3.90
C ILE A 61 0.83 -4.13 -4.66
N LEU A 62 0.64 -5.31 -4.07
CA LEU A 62 0.90 -6.60 -4.68
C LEU A 62 -0.43 -7.25 -5.07
N ASN A 63 -0.35 -8.33 -5.83
CA ASN A 63 -1.52 -9.10 -6.28
C ASN A 63 -2.31 -9.76 -5.13
N ASP A 64 -1.71 -9.98 -3.97
CA ASP A 64 -2.36 -10.62 -2.82
C ASP A 64 -2.31 -9.78 -1.53
N SER A 65 -1.43 -8.77 -1.48
CA SER A 65 -1.09 -8.05 -0.26
C SER A 65 -0.89 -6.55 -0.51
N LEU A 66 -1.20 -5.74 0.50
CA LEU A 66 -0.87 -4.33 0.60
C LEU A 66 0.24 -4.16 1.65
N LEU A 67 1.42 -3.71 1.23
CA LEU A 67 2.51 -3.36 2.14
C LEU A 67 2.54 -1.86 2.37
N ILE A 68 2.45 -1.47 3.64
CA ILE A 68 2.65 -0.10 4.11
C ILE A 68 4.11 0.07 4.52
N VAL A 69 4.76 1.06 3.93
CA VAL A 69 6.18 1.36 4.11
C VAL A 69 6.30 2.73 4.75
N ALA A 70 6.84 2.79 5.96
CA ALA A 70 7.14 4.03 6.66
C ALA A 70 8.40 4.68 6.08
N ILE A 71 8.34 5.99 5.87
CA ILE A 71 9.47 6.81 5.43
C ILE A 71 10.10 7.43 6.68
N ARG A 72 11.22 6.87 7.14
CA ARG A 72 11.90 7.31 8.37
C ARG A 72 13.12 8.17 8.03
N LYS A 73 13.27 9.33 8.68
CA LYS A 73 14.50 10.13 8.56
C LYS A 73 15.61 9.47 9.36
N ARG A 74 16.81 9.33 8.79
CA ARG A 74 17.97 8.75 9.49
C ARG A 74 18.92 9.86 9.94
N GLY A 75 18.80 10.25 11.22
CA GLY A 75 19.66 11.24 11.86
C GLY A 75 19.49 12.67 11.32
N ASN A 76 20.57 13.46 11.37
CA ASN A 76 20.60 14.88 10.95
C ASN A 76 20.71 15.08 9.43
N TYR A 77 20.79 14.00 8.64
CA TYR A 77 20.96 14.07 7.19
C TYR A 77 19.63 13.96 6.45
N SER A 78 19.58 14.49 5.21
CA SER A 78 18.43 14.46 4.29
C SER A 78 18.06 13.06 3.77
N ASN A 79 18.76 12.00 4.20
CA ASN A 79 18.53 10.65 3.73
C ASN A 79 17.37 10.00 4.52
N SER A 80 16.28 9.70 3.81
CA SER A 80 15.21 8.88 4.32
C SER A 80 15.45 7.40 4.02
N VAL A 81 15.02 6.54 4.95
CA VAL A 81 15.05 5.08 4.82
C VAL A 81 13.61 4.58 4.73
N LEU A 82 13.42 3.57 3.88
CA LEU A 82 12.15 2.89 3.72
C LEU A 82 12.12 1.66 4.62
N VAL A 83 11.15 1.62 5.55
CA VAL A 83 11.01 0.55 6.52
C VAL A 83 9.62 -0.06 6.38
N ALA A 84 9.55 -1.38 6.22
CA ALA A 84 8.28 -2.10 6.20
C ALA A 84 7.60 -1.94 7.57
N ASP A 85 6.39 -1.40 7.55
CA ASP A 85 5.64 -1.08 8.77
C ASP A 85 4.53 -2.11 9.00
N ARG A 86 3.64 -2.28 8.01
CA ARG A 86 2.51 -3.21 8.08
C ARG A 86 2.29 -3.92 6.74
N CYS A 87 1.76 -5.12 6.80
CA CYS A 87 1.32 -5.87 5.62
C CYS A 87 -0.08 -6.43 5.87
N MET A 88 -0.99 -6.20 4.93
CA MET A 88 -2.38 -6.63 4.99
C MET A 88 -2.71 -7.43 3.75
N ARG A 89 -3.56 -8.46 3.86
CA ARG A 89 -4.02 -9.20 2.67
C ARG A 89 -5.15 -8.45 1.98
N ILE A 90 -5.13 -8.40 0.65
CA ILE A 90 -6.11 -7.65 -0.15
C ILE A 90 -7.55 -8.08 0.17
N ASN A 91 -7.77 -9.38 0.37
CA ASN A 91 -9.08 -9.95 0.70
C ASN A 91 -9.58 -9.65 2.14
N GLU A 92 -8.73 -9.14 3.02
CA GLU A 92 -9.05 -8.77 4.40
C GLU A 92 -9.20 -7.25 4.57
N ILE A 93 -9.11 -6.48 3.46
CA ILE A 93 -9.14 -5.02 3.47
C ILE A 93 -10.46 -4.51 2.89
N THR A 94 -11.05 -3.53 3.56
CA THR A 94 -12.12 -2.70 3.00
C THR A 94 -11.61 -1.28 2.83
N ILE A 95 -11.80 -0.73 1.64
CA ILE A 95 -11.49 0.68 1.34
C ILE A 95 -12.79 1.47 1.37
N VAL A 96 -12.81 2.51 2.21
CA VAL A 96 -13.90 3.49 2.27
C VAL A 96 -13.35 4.82 1.77
N GLN A 97 -13.94 5.33 0.69
CA GLN A 97 -13.64 6.68 0.22
C GLN A 97 -14.40 7.65 1.12
N LEU A 98 -13.68 8.60 1.71
CA LEU A 98 -14.30 9.67 2.46
C LEU A 98 -14.52 10.84 1.52
N GLU A 99 -15.64 11.54 1.71
CA GLU A 99 -15.90 12.80 1.05
C GLU A 99 -14.79 13.82 1.38
N GLU A 100 -14.61 14.79 0.48
CA GLU A 100 -13.62 15.83 0.66
C GLU A 100 -14.00 16.70 1.87
N ALA A 101 -13.30 16.49 2.98
CA ALA A 101 -13.42 17.36 4.13
C ALA A 101 -12.64 18.65 3.83
N PRO A 102 -13.25 19.86 3.96
CA PRO A 102 -12.68 21.14 3.52
C PRO A 102 -11.28 21.49 4.06
N GLN A 103 -10.77 20.77 5.06
CA GLN A 103 -9.45 20.97 5.66
C GLN A 103 -8.51 19.76 5.57
N LEU A 104 -9.02 18.58 5.20
CA LEU A 104 -8.25 17.34 5.17
C LEU A 104 -7.94 16.86 3.75
N GLY A 105 -8.60 17.42 2.74
CA GLY A 105 -8.34 17.10 1.33
C GLY A 105 -8.73 15.66 0.97
N GLU A 106 -7.89 15.01 0.16
CA GLU A 106 -8.20 13.71 -0.43
C GLU A 106 -7.90 12.56 0.52
N LEU A 107 -8.96 12.00 1.10
CA LEU A 107 -8.87 10.95 2.11
C LEU A 107 -9.38 9.58 1.62
N ILE A 108 -8.78 8.54 2.16
CA ILE A 108 -9.28 7.16 2.14
C ILE A 108 -9.13 6.58 3.55
N LYS A 109 -10.15 5.84 4.00
CA LYS A 109 -10.05 4.98 5.17
C LYS A 109 -9.87 3.53 4.74
N ILE A 110 -8.81 2.90 5.24
CA ILE A 110 -8.56 1.46 5.08
C ILE A 110 -8.99 0.78 6.38
N ILE A 111 -9.84 -0.23 6.28
CA ILE A 111 -10.27 -1.06 7.40
C ILE A 111 -9.68 -2.45 7.21
N ASN A 112 -8.97 -2.96 8.21
CA ASN A 112 -8.46 -4.33 8.24
C ASN A 112 -8.80 -4.95 9.61
N LYS A 113 -9.68 -5.95 9.62
CA LYS A 113 -10.20 -6.55 10.86
C LYS A 113 -10.79 -5.48 11.79
N ALA A 114 -10.24 -5.33 13.00
CA ALA A 114 -10.68 -4.34 13.99
C ALA A 114 -9.91 -3.01 13.91
N GLU A 115 -8.96 -2.88 12.99
CA GLU A 115 -8.11 -1.70 12.84
C GLU A 115 -8.58 -0.84 11.67
N SER A 116 -8.43 0.48 11.83
CA SER A 116 -8.65 1.42 10.73
C SER A 116 -7.49 2.38 10.59
N TYR A 117 -7.21 2.73 9.35
CA TYR A 117 -6.09 3.58 8.94
C TYR A 117 -6.63 4.69 8.07
N LEU A 118 -6.21 5.92 8.33
CA LEU A 118 -6.64 7.08 7.56
C LEU A 118 -5.48 7.57 6.72
N LEU A 119 -5.65 7.57 5.40
CA LEU A 119 -4.64 7.97 4.43
C LEU A 119 -5.05 9.25 3.73
N ARG A 120 -4.17 10.24 3.75
CA ARG A 120 -4.31 11.48 3.00
C ARG A 120 -3.38 11.49 1.79
N PHE A 121 -3.95 11.86 0.65
CA PHE A 121 -3.27 11.99 -0.63
C PHE A 121 -3.03 13.46 -0.95
N SER A 122 -1.95 13.74 -1.69
CA SER A 122 -1.60 15.12 -2.08
C SER A 122 -2.60 15.74 -3.07
N ASN A 123 -3.29 14.92 -3.85
CA ASN A 123 -4.25 15.36 -4.86
C ASN A 123 -5.15 14.20 -5.33
N LYS A 124 -6.24 14.55 -6.00
CA LYS A 124 -7.25 13.61 -6.51
C LYS A 124 -6.67 12.56 -7.46
N SER A 125 -5.68 12.94 -8.27
CA SER A 125 -5.03 12.04 -9.23
C SER A 125 -4.28 10.91 -8.52
N SER A 126 -3.50 11.22 -7.47
CA SER A 126 -2.77 10.21 -6.68
C SER A 126 -3.71 9.27 -5.92
N LYS A 127 -4.85 9.77 -5.44
CA LYS A 127 -5.92 8.95 -4.84
C LYS A 127 -6.53 8.00 -5.87
N ALA A 128 -6.89 8.52 -7.06
CA ALA A 128 -7.46 7.72 -8.14
C ALA A 128 -6.48 6.65 -8.65
N GLU A 129 -5.19 6.98 -8.76
CA GLU A 129 -4.14 6.00 -9.12
C GLU A 129 -4.05 4.87 -8.09
N PHE A 130 -4.03 5.21 -6.79
CA PHE A 130 -4.02 4.22 -5.72
C PHE A 130 -5.24 3.29 -5.79
N LEU A 131 -6.44 3.84 -5.98
CA LEU A 131 -7.67 3.05 -6.13
C LEU A 131 -7.60 2.12 -7.35
N SER A 132 -7.13 2.61 -8.51
CA SER A 132 -6.98 1.79 -9.71
C SER A 132 -5.98 0.65 -9.52
N LEU A 133 -4.86 0.89 -8.82
CA LEU A 133 -3.90 -0.17 -8.49
C LEU A 133 -4.51 -1.21 -7.55
N PHE A 134 -5.32 -0.77 -6.58
CA PHE A 134 -5.98 -1.66 -5.65
C PHE A 134 -7.08 -2.51 -6.31
N GLU A 135 -7.87 -1.93 -7.21
CA GLU A 135 -8.88 -2.66 -8.01
C GLU A 135 -8.23 -3.73 -8.90
N LYS A 136 -7.07 -3.42 -9.51
CA LYS A 136 -6.28 -4.40 -10.25
C LYS A 136 -5.80 -5.55 -9.35
N ALA A 137 -5.41 -5.25 -8.11
CA ALA A 137 -5.03 -6.26 -7.12
C ALA A 137 -6.19 -7.17 -6.72
N ILE A 138 -7.37 -6.60 -6.45
CA ILE A 138 -8.57 -7.39 -6.17
C ILE A 138 -8.85 -8.34 -7.33
N SER A 139 -8.86 -7.80 -8.57
CA SER A 139 -9.12 -8.57 -9.79
C SER A 139 -8.11 -9.71 -9.99
N SER A 140 -6.83 -9.47 -9.68
CA SER A 140 -5.78 -10.48 -9.78
C SER A 140 -5.81 -11.52 -8.66
N SER A 141 -6.37 -11.19 -7.49
CA SER A 141 -6.42 -12.08 -6.32
C SER A 141 -7.50 -13.17 -6.41
N GLY A 142 -8.39 -13.10 -7.40
CA GLY A 142 -9.55 -13.99 -7.54
C GLY A 142 -10.65 -13.74 -6.49
N GLY A 143 -10.51 -12.69 -5.66
CA GLY A 143 -11.47 -12.31 -4.64
C GLY A 143 -12.60 -11.45 -5.21
N LEU A 144 -13.83 -11.95 -5.13
CA LEU A 144 -15.06 -11.14 -5.23
C LEU A 144 -15.18 -10.26 -3.97
N SER A 145 -14.32 -9.26 -3.78
CA SER A 145 -14.62 -8.19 -2.83
C SER A 145 -15.31 -7.07 -3.59
N SER A 146 -16.64 -7.03 -3.49
CA SER A 146 -17.43 -5.92 -3.98
C SER A 146 -16.91 -4.64 -3.30
N PRO A 147 -16.44 -3.62 -4.04
CA PRO A 147 -16.21 -2.32 -3.44
C PRO A 147 -17.57 -1.82 -2.95
N ALA A 148 -17.77 -1.80 -1.63
CA ALA A 148 -18.92 -1.13 -1.05
C ALA A 148 -18.70 0.38 -1.23
N PHE A 149 -19.05 0.87 -2.41
CA PHE A 149 -19.35 2.28 -2.63
C PHE A 149 -20.68 2.54 -1.94
N GLN A 150 -20.63 3.17 -0.78
CA GLN A 150 -21.81 3.71 -0.11
C GLN A 150 -21.48 5.10 0.40
#